data_AF-A0A2W4U158-F1
#
_entry.id   AF-A0A2W4U158-F1
#
_cell.length_a   1.000
_cell.length_b   1.000
_cell.length_c   1.000
_cell.angle_alpha   90.00
_cell.angle_beta   90.00
_cell.angle_gamma   90.00
#
_symmetry.space_group_name_H-M   'P 1'
#
loop_
_entity.id
_entity.type
_entity.pdbx_description
1 polymer ?
#
loop_
_entity_poly.entity_id
_entity_poly.type
_entity_poly.pdbx_seq_one_letter_code
_entity_poly.pdbx_strand_id
1 'polypeptide(L)'
;MAPRKKSQSVYQLKITLRDIRPPIWRRVQVRSDVTLGHLHWVIQFAMGWTNSHLHSFSIQGVEYSMLMPDLGFDELDMRDEQPVKLSKVIAGEKFKFFYTYDFGDSWEHEVLVEKVLTAEVDIDYPTCIKAKRACPPEDYGGSWGYQEFLEAIKDPEHPEHESLLEWVGGSFDSEDAELDEINLLLKTIPHDTAEFNGYIP
;
A
#
# COMPACT_ATOMS: atom_id res chain seq x y z
N MET A 1 -4.11 17.74 -38.37
CA MET A 1 -4.50 17.88 -36.95
C MET A 1 -3.63 16.94 -36.14
N ALA A 2 -2.81 17.44 -35.22
CA ALA A 2 -2.07 16.57 -34.30
C ALA A 2 -3.07 15.87 -33.36
N PRO A 3 -2.85 14.59 -33.00
CA PRO A 3 -3.72 13.90 -32.06
C PRO A 3 -3.71 14.65 -30.71
N ARG A 4 -4.88 15.00 -30.18
CA ARG A 4 -5.01 15.52 -28.82
C ARG A 4 -4.46 14.43 -27.88
N LYS A 5 -3.37 14.71 -27.16
CA LYS A 5 -2.95 13.93 -25.99
C LYS A 5 -4.19 13.81 -25.08
N LYS A 6 -4.68 12.60 -24.84
CA LYS A 6 -5.72 12.39 -23.81
C LYS A 6 -5.17 12.96 -22.51
N SER A 7 -5.94 13.86 -21.87
CA SER A 7 -5.64 14.27 -20.50
C SER A 7 -5.57 13.02 -19.65
N GLN A 8 -4.42 12.78 -19.04
CA GLN A 8 -4.23 11.63 -18.16
C GLN A 8 -5.02 11.86 -16.88
N SER A 9 -5.83 10.87 -16.47
CA SER A 9 -6.55 10.94 -15.22
C SER A 9 -5.67 10.47 -14.06
N VAL A 10 -5.89 11.05 -12.89
CA VAL A 10 -5.25 10.67 -11.62
C VAL A 10 -6.35 10.21 -10.66
N TYR A 11 -6.14 9.08 -10.01
CA TYR A 11 -7.00 8.62 -8.94
C TYR A 11 -6.46 9.08 -7.61
N GLN A 12 -7.27 9.82 -6.86
CA GLN A 12 -7.02 10.06 -5.44
C GLN A 12 -7.61 8.89 -4.65
N LEU A 13 -6.74 8.06 -4.12
CA LEU A 13 -7.08 6.88 -3.36
C LEU A 13 -6.91 7.16 -1.86
N LYS A 14 -7.88 6.73 -1.06
CA LYS A 14 -7.71 6.57 0.38
C LYS A 14 -7.50 5.08 0.66
N ILE A 15 -6.32 4.74 1.16
CA ILE A 15 -5.94 3.38 1.56
C ILE A 15 -6.04 3.33 3.09
N THR A 16 -6.90 2.48 3.62
CA THR A 16 -7.14 2.37 5.07
C THR A 16 -6.84 0.95 5.51
N LEU A 17 -5.93 0.79 6.48
CA LEU A 17 -5.66 -0.49 7.11
C LEU A 17 -6.85 -0.85 8.00
N ARG A 18 -7.40 -2.05 7.80
CA ARG A 18 -8.61 -2.51 8.49
C ARG A 18 -8.28 -3.00 9.90
N ASP A 19 -9.34 -3.07 10.71
CA ASP A 19 -9.34 -3.65 12.06
C ASP A 19 -8.37 -3.04 13.08
N ILE A 20 -7.87 -1.83 12.80
CA ILE A 20 -7.07 -1.02 13.73
C ILE A 20 -7.82 0.27 14.09
N ARG A 21 -7.82 0.60 15.38
CA ARG A 21 -8.36 1.86 15.91
C ARG A 21 -7.37 2.54 16.86
N PRO A 22 -7.14 3.86 16.75
CA PRO A 22 -7.60 4.77 15.70
C PRO A 22 -7.12 4.39 14.28
N PRO A 23 -7.83 4.79 13.20
CA PRO A 23 -7.53 4.28 11.86
C PRO A 23 -6.17 4.75 11.36
N ILE A 24 -5.40 3.83 10.78
CA ILE A 24 -4.18 4.08 10.02
C ILE A 24 -4.56 4.19 8.54
N TRP A 25 -4.17 5.28 7.88
CA TRP A 25 -4.50 5.47 6.47
C TRP A 25 -3.55 6.39 5.72
N ARG A 26 -3.57 6.25 4.40
CA ARG A 26 -2.82 7.05 3.43
C ARG A 26 -3.78 7.58 2.37
N ARG A 27 -3.54 8.82 1.92
CA ARG A 27 -4.22 9.40 0.76
C ARG A 27 -3.19 9.67 -0.31
N VAL A 28 -3.22 8.81 -1.33
CA VAL A 28 -2.26 8.81 -2.43
C VAL A 28 -2.94 9.24 -3.72
N GLN A 29 -2.17 9.87 -4.60
CA GLN A 29 -2.57 10.17 -5.96
C GLN A 29 -1.72 9.35 -6.91
N VAL A 30 -2.37 8.56 -7.76
CA VAL A 30 -1.73 7.66 -8.73
C VAL A 30 -2.32 7.88 -10.12
N ARG A 31 -1.51 7.72 -11.17
CA ARG A 31 -2.02 7.86 -12.53
C ARG A 31 -2.92 6.68 -12.88
N SER A 32 -3.97 6.94 -13.65
CA SER A 32 -4.95 5.94 -14.05
C SER A 32 -4.41 4.87 -15.03
N ASP A 33 -3.23 5.11 -15.61
CA ASP A 33 -2.60 4.22 -16.59
C ASP A 33 -1.55 3.27 -15.99
N VAL A 34 -1.24 3.39 -14.68
CA VAL A 34 -0.40 2.43 -13.96
C VAL A 34 -1.15 1.11 -13.73
N THR A 35 -0.40 0.06 -13.41
CA THR A 35 -0.89 -1.30 -13.22
C THR A 35 -1.24 -1.57 -11.76
N LEU A 36 -1.91 -2.69 -11.47
CA LEU A 36 -2.10 -3.16 -10.10
C LEU A 36 -0.77 -3.48 -9.44
N GLY A 37 0.19 -4.06 -10.17
CA GLY A 37 1.57 -4.27 -9.68
C GLY A 37 2.29 -2.97 -9.30
N HIS A 38 2.09 -1.88 -10.05
CA HIS A 38 2.61 -0.58 -9.63
C HIS A 38 1.86 -0.03 -8.40
N LEU A 39 0.54 -0.23 -8.31
CA LEU A 39 -0.22 0.17 -7.12
C LEU A 39 0.23 -0.59 -5.87
N HIS A 40 0.61 -1.87 -6.00
CA HIS A 40 1.18 -2.67 -4.92
C HIS A 40 2.41 -1.97 -4.31
N TRP A 41 3.39 -1.59 -5.14
CA TRP A 41 4.56 -0.84 -4.67
C TRP A 41 4.22 0.49 -4.01
N VAL A 42 3.20 1.20 -4.52
CA VAL A 42 2.71 2.43 -3.89
C VAL A 42 2.16 2.15 -2.49
N ILE A 43 1.41 1.06 -2.31
CA ILE A 43 0.88 0.67 -0.99
C ILE A 43 2.04 0.28 -0.07
N GLN A 44 2.95 -0.58 -0.51
CA GLN A 44 4.11 -1.02 0.26
C GLN A 44 4.92 0.16 0.81
N PHE A 45 5.34 1.08 -0.06
CA PHE A 45 6.13 2.24 0.36
C PHE A 45 5.31 3.24 1.18
N ALA A 46 4.01 3.42 0.89
CA ALA A 46 3.18 4.29 1.71
C ALA A 46 2.91 3.72 3.11
N MET A 47 2.99 2.39 3.27
CA MET A 47 2.84 1.71 4.56
C MET A 47 4.18 1.42 5.25
N GLY A 48 5.33 1.70 4.61
CA GLY A 48 6.65 1.41 5.19
C GLY A 48 7.00 -0.09 5.22
N TRP A 49 6.38 -0.89 4.34
CA TRP A 49 6.62 -2.31 4.22
C TRP A 49 7.63 -2.67 3.13
N THR A 50 8.19 -3.86 3.22
CA THR A 50 9.38 -4.28 2.47
C THR A 50 9.07 -5.27 1.36
N ASN A 51 7.79 -5.56 1.10
CA ASN A 51 7.36 -6.56 0.13
C ASN A 51 7.98 -7.95 0.40
N SER A 52 8.06 -8.33 1.67
CA SER A 52 8.60 -9.63 2.13
C SER A 52 7.62 -10.78 1.92
N HIS A 53 6.33 -10.48 1.81
CA HIS A 53 5.25 -11.46 1.77
C HIS A 53 4.39 -11.37 0.51
N LEU A 54 3.54 -12.38 0.31
CA LEU A 54 2.56 -12.40 -0.78
C LEU A 54 1.46 -11.36 -0.57
N HIS A 55 0.84 -10.95 -1.67
CA HIS A 55 -0.29 -10.02 -1.66
C HIS A 55 -1.35 -10.38 -2.70
N SER A 56 -2.54 -9.80 -2.58
CA SER A 56 -3.57 -9.83 -3.63
C SER A 56 -4.45 -8.59 -3.63
N PHE A 57 -5.12 -8.35 -4.75
CA PHE A 57 -6.21 -7.40 -4.90
C PHE A 57 -7.53 -8.12 -5.16
N SER A 58 -8.54 -7.83 -4.34
CA SER A 58 -9.91 -8.31 -4.55
C SER A 58 -10.76 -7.21 -5.18
N ILE A 59 -11.10 -7.35 -6.46
CA ILE A 59 -11.84 -6.34 -7.22
C ILE A 59 -13.04 -6.98 -7.92
N GLN A 60 -14.25 -6.63 -7.49
CA GLN A 60 -15.51 -7.12 -8.06
C GLN A 60 -15.60 -8.66 -8.14
N GLY A 61 -15.04 -9.37 -7.15
CA GLY A 61 -15.03 -10.83 -7.09
C GLY A 61 -13.97 -11.50 -7.97
N VAL A 62 -13.02 -10.72 -8.49
CA VAL A 62 -11.83 -11.22 -9.18
C VAL A 62 -10.61 -10.93 -8.32
N GLU A 63 -9.80 -11.95 -8.07
CA GLU A 63 -8.53 -11.83 -7.37
C GLU A 63 -7.40 -11.59 -8.38
N TYR A 64 -6.54 -10.63 -8.06
CA TYR A 64 -5.34 -10.32 -8.82
C TYR A 64 -4.12 -10.43 -7.91
N SER A 65 -3.05 -11.03 -8.40
CA SER A 65 -1.78 -11.15 -7.66
C SER A 65 -0.61 -11.29 -8.64
N MET A 66 0.61 -11.26 -8.13
CA MET A 66 1.78 -11.67 -8.87
C MET A 66 1.70 -13.18 -9.14
N LEU A 67 1.80 -13.59 -10.41
CA LEU A 67 1.85 -15.01 -10.73
C LEU A 67 3.19 -15.62 -10.32
N MET A 68 3.13 -16.77 -9.64
CA MET A 68 4.28 -17.57 -9.25
C MET A 68 4.11 -19.01 -9.76
N PRO A 69 4.38 -19.26 -11.06
CA PRO A 69 4.09 -20.54 -11.70
C PRO A 69 4.86 -21.73 -11.11
N ASP A 70 6.01 -21.45 -10.48
CA ASP A 70 6.88 -22.44 -9.85
C ASP A 70 6.42 -22.87 -8.44
N LEU A 71 5.54 -22.09 -7.81
CA LEU A 71 5.02 -22.37 -6.47
C LEU A 71 3.67 -23.09 -6.46
N GLY A 72 3.15 -23.50 -7.62
CA GLY A 72 1.89 -24.26 -7.72
C GLY A 72 0.63 -23.44 -7.41
N PHE A 73 0.74 -22.11 -7.39
CA PHE A 73 -0.40 -21.21 -7.21
C PHE A 73 -1.29 -21.10 -8.46
N ASP A 74 -0.90 -21.72 -9.57
CA ASP A 74 -1.69 -21.79 -10.82
C ASP A 74 -3.07 -22.44 -10.62
N GLU A 75 -3.29 -23.18 -9.53
CA GLU A 75 -4.60 -23.75 -9.15
C GLU A 75 -5.52 -22.74 -8.45
N LEU A 76 -5.00 -21.60 -7.97
CA LEU A 76 -5.82 -20.50 -7.47
C LEU A 76 -6.35 -19.71 -8.67
N ASP A 77 -7.65 -19.42 -8.70
CA ASP A 77 -8.31 -18.63 -9.77
C ASP A 77 -7.94 -17.14 -9.66
N MET A 78 -6.64 -16.84 -9.75
CA MET A 78 -6.03 -15.53 -9.64
C MET A 78 -5.55 -15.06 -11.02
N ARG A 79 -5.68 -13.77 -11.26
CA ARG A 79 -5.21 -13.13 -12.50
C ARG A 79 -3.92 -12.36 -12.26
N ASP A 80 -3.05 -12.35 -13.26
CA ASP A 80 -1.84 -11.54 -13.24
C ASP A 80 -2.18 -10.05 -13.07
N GLU A 81 -1.61 -9.43 -12.05
CA GLU A 81 -1.78 -8.00 -11.75
C GLU A 81 -0.94 -7.08 -12.66
N GLN A 82 0.20 -7.58 -13.17
CA GLN A 82 1.19 -6.78 -13.89
C GLN A 82 0.62 -6.13 -15.16
N PRO A 83 -0.19 -6.81 -15.99
CA PRO A 83 -0.77 -6.17 -17.18
C PRO A 83 -2.03 -5.35 -16.89
N VAL A 84 -2.58 -5.40 -15.67
CA VAL A 84 -3.91 -4.86 -15.36
C VAL A 84 -3.83 -3.40 -14.93
N LYS A 85 -4.17 -2.50 -15.85
CA LYS A 85 -4.22 -1.05 -15.56
C LYS A 85 -5.36 -0.68 -14.64
N LEU A 86 -5.14 0.27 -13.73
CA LEU A 86 -6.17 0.79 -12.82
C LEU A 86 -7.41 1.28 -13.57
N SER A 87 -7.22 1.98 -14.69
CA SER A 87 -8.34 2.46 -15.54
C SER A 87 -9.20 1.37 -16.18
N LYS A 88 -8.80 0.09 -16.10
CA LYS A 88 -9.59 -1.05 -16.57
C LYS A 88 -10.49 -1.64 -15.50
N VAL A 89 -10.13 -1.48 -14.24
CA VAL A 89 -10.81 -2.13 -13.10
C VAL A 89 -11.52 -1.12 -12.19
N ILE A 90 -11.10 0.14 -12.19
CA ILE A 90 -11.74 1.22 -11.43
C ILE A 90 -12.87 1.86 -12.24
N ALA A 91 -14.09 1.77 -11.71
CA ALA A 91 -15.28 2.32 -12.35
C ALA A 91 -15.46 3.85 -12.17
N GLY A 92 -14.70 4.49 -11.28
CA GLY A 92 -14.76 5.94 -11.01
C GLY A 92 -14.72 6.28 -9.51
N GLU A 93 -15.23 7.46 -9.16
CA GLU A 93 -15.33 7.89 -7.76
C GLU A 93 -16.24 6.97 -6.94
N LYS A 94 -15.95 6.86 -5.65
CA LYS A 94 -16.60 5.98 -4.67
C LYS A 94 -16.43 4.48 -4.94
N PHE A 95 -15.71 4.11 -6.00
CA PHE A 95 -15.32 2.74 -6.24
C PHE A 95 -14.43 2.26 -5.08
N LYS A 96 -14.69 1.04 -4.61
CA LYS A 96 -14.01 0.41 -3.48
C LYS A 96 -13.56 -0.98 -3.87
N PHE A 97 -12.36 -1.34 -3.44
CA PHE A 97 -11.80 -2.68 -3.57
C PHE A 97 -10.86 -2.93 -2.38
N PHE A 98 -10.36 -4.17 -2.28
CA PHE A 98 -9.49 -4.58 -1.19
C PHE A 98 -8.10 -4.98 -1.69
N TYR A 99 -7.12 -4.76 -0.83
CA TYR A 99 -5.75 -5.22 -1.01
C TYR A 99 -5.33 -5.95 0.28
N THR A 100 -4.84 -7.17 0.14
CA THR A 100 -4.35 -7.97 1.27
C THR A 100 -2.86 -8.17 1.10
N TYR A 101 -2.09 -7.90 2.15
CA TYR A 101 -0.66 -8.17 2.22
C TYR A 101 -0.38 -9.11 3.38
N ASP A 102 0.58 -10.01 3.17
CA ASP A 102 0.93 -11.10 4.08
C ASP A 102 -0.26 -12.03 4.34
N PHE A 103 -0.27 -13.21 3.73
CA PHE A 103 -1.35 -14.19 3.93
C PHE A 103 -1.28 -14.91 5.28
N GLY A 104 -0.16 -14.77 6.02
CA GLY A 104 -0.06 -15.19 7.42
C GLY A 104 -0.76 -14.19 8.33
N ASP A 105 -0.28 -12.94 8.33
CA ASP A 105 -0.78 -11.88 9.21
C ASP A 105 -2.10 -11.24 8.75
N SER A 106 -2.45 -11.41 7.48
CA SER A 106 -3.68 -10.93 6.83
C SER A 106 -3.90 -9.43 6.97
N TRP A 107 -2.93 -8.62 6.55
CA TRP A 107 -3.05 -7.17 6.54
C TRP A 107 -4.01 -6.71 5.43
N GLU A 108 -5.29 -6.57 5.79
CA GLU A 108 -6.33 -6.14 4.87
C GLU A 108 -6.43 -4.61 4.78
N HIS A 109 -6.53 -4.12 3.55
CA HIS A 109 -6.69 -2.71 3.23
C HIS A 109 -7.97 -2.48 2.45
N GLU A 110 -8.73 -1.49 2.87
CA GLU A 110 -9.77 -0.90 2.04
C GLU A 110 -9.16 0.22 1.18
N VAL A 111 -9.31 0.11 -0.14
CA VAL A 111 -8.90 1.15 -1.09
C VAL A 111 -10.15 1.81 -1.68
N LEU A 112 -10.34 3.09 -1.36
CA LEU A 112 -11.45 3.92 -1.82
C LEU A 112 -10.97 4.96 -2.83
N VAL A 113 -11.60 5.01 -4.00
CA VAL A 113 -11.38 6.10 -4.97
C VAL A 113 -12.19 7.31 -4.53
N GLU A 114 -11.54 8.27 -3.88
CA GLU A 114 -12.22 9.48 -3.39
C GLU A 114 -12.52 10.46 -4.52
N LYS A 115 -11.59 10.62 -5.47
CA LYS A 115 -11.71 11.56 -6.60
C LYS A 115 -11.05 11.02 -7.87
N VAL A 116 -11.59 11.43 -9.02
CA VAL A 116 -10.92 11.29 -10.33
C VAL A 116 -10.54 12.69 -10.82
N LEU A 117 -9.24 12.95 -10.87
CA LEU A 117 -8.66 14.26 -11.19
C LEU A 117 -8.02 14.24 -12.57
N THR A 118 -7.75 15.44 -13.11
CA THR A 118 -6.86 15.58 -14.26
C THR A 118 -5.43 15.70 -13.76
N ALA A 119 -4.49 14.99 -14.38
CA ALA A 119 -3.07 15.08 -14.05
C ALA A 119 -2.55 16.51 -14.23
N GLU A 120 -1.85 17.00 -13.21
CA GLU A 120 -1.17 18.29 -13.25
C GLU A 120 0.20 18.14 -13.91
N VAL A 121 0.65 19.18 -14.64
CA VAL A 121 1.86 19.11 -15.49
C VAL A 121 3.14 19.02 -14.66
N ASP A 122 3.16 19.61 -13.47
CA ASP A 122 4.35 19.76 -12.63
C ASP A 122 4.31 18.87 -11.37
N ILE A 123 3.44 17.85 -11.36
CA ILE A 123 3.34 16.90 -10.26
C ILE A 123 3.87 15.54 -10.73
N ASP A 124 4.90 15.06 -10.03
CA ASP A 124 5.37 13.69 -10.16
C ASP A 124 4.43 12.76 -9.36
N TYR A 125 3.85 11.80 -10.06
CA TYR A 125 3.02 10.75 -9.48
C TYR A 125 3.81 9.44 -9.44
N PRO A 126 3.68 8.59 -8.40
CA PRO A 126 2.72 8.71 -7.29
C PRO A 126 3.14 9.73 -6.21
N THR A 127 2.16 10.29 -5.50
CA THR A 127 2.42 11.15 -4.33
C THR A 127 1.42 10.90 -3.22
N CYS A 128 1.86 10.95 -1.96
CA CYS A 128 1.00 10.93 -0.79
C CYS A 128 0.71 12.36 -0.34
N ILE A 129 -0.55 12.78 -0.40
CA ILE A 129 -0.97 14.15 -0.05
C ILE A 129 -1.44 14.28 1.40
N LYS A 130 -1.69 13.15 2.07
CA LYS A 130 -2.02 13.10 3.49
C LYS A 130 -1.84 11.70 4.04
N ALA A 131 -1.22 11.58 5.21
CA ALA A 131 -1.10 10.33 5.95
C ALA A 131 -1.51 10.53 7.41
N LYS A 132 -1.91 9.45 8.07
CA LYS A 132 -2.21 9.43 9.51
C LYS A 132 -1.75 8.13 10.13
N ARG A 133 -1.02 8.28 11.25
CA ARG A 133 -0.46 7.24 12.11
C ARG A 133 0.61 6.39 11.42
N ALA A 134 1.57 5.92 12.20
CA ALA A 134 2.55 4.94 11.74
C ALA A 134 1.83 3.65 11.38
N CYS A 135 2.38 2.92 10.40
CA CYS A 135 1.89 1.58 10.12
C CYS A 135 2.53 0.57 11.07
N PRO A 136 1.91 -0.62 11.26
CA PRO A 136 2.57 -1.71 11.94
C PRO A 136 3.89 -2.06 11.25
N PRO A 137 4.96 -2.29 12.02
CA PRO A 137 6.17 -2.93 11.50
C PRO A 137 5.85 -4.27 10.81
N GLU A 138 6.74 -4.73 9.93
CA GLU A 138 6.68 -6.08 9.36
C GLU A 138 6.70 -7.16 10.45
N ASP A 139 6.13 -8.34 10.14
CA ASP A 139 6.16 -9.56 10.97
C ASP A 139 5.64 -9.40 12.40
N TYR A 140 4.60 -8.58 12.60
CA TYR A 140 4.05 -8.29 13.93
C TYR A 140 2.78 -9.08 14.29
N GLY A 141 2.45 -10.15 13.57
CA GLY A 141 1.35 -11.05 13.94
C GLY A 141 -0.04 -10.44 13.72
N GLY A 142 -0.18 -9.61 12.69
CA GLY A 142 -1.45 -9.00 12.32
C GLY A 142 -1.97 -7.93 13.31
N SER A 143 -3.23 -7.54 13.12
CA SER A 143 -3.84 -6.39 13.83
C SER A 143 -3.91 -6.55 15.35
N TRP A 144 -3.99 -7.79 15.84
CA TRP A 144 -4.00 -8.09 17.28
C TRP A 144 -2.60 -7.91 17.89
N GLY A 145 -1.56 -8.50 17.29
CA GLY A 145 -0.19 -8.35 17.77
C GLY A 145 0.25 -6.89 17.79
N TYR A 146 -0.15 -6.11 16.78
CA TYR A 146 0.14 -4.67 16.77
C TYR A 146 -0.53 -3.89 17.92
N GLN A 147 -1.73 -4.29 18.35
CA GLN A 147 -2.37 -3.65 19.52
C GLN A 147 -1.60 -3.96 20.81
N GLU A 148 -1.20 -5.22 21.00
CA GLU A 148 -0.39 -5.64 22.15
C GLU A 148 0.95 -4.89 22.19
N PHE A 149 1.60 -4.71 21.04
CA PHE A 149 2.80 -3.87 20.92
C PHE A 149 2.59 -2.44 21.38
N LEU A 150 1.54 -1.79 20.88
CA LEU A 150 1.25 -0.40 21.24
C LEU A 150 0.96 -0.25 22.73
N GLU A 151 0.40 -1.27 23.38
CA GLU A 151 0.20 -1.30 24.82
C GLU A 151 1.54 -1.45 25.55
N ALA A 152 2.37 -2.40 25.13
CA ALA A 152 3.66 -2.69 25.74
C ALA A 152 4.66 -1.52 25.65
N ILE A 153 4.79 -0.87 24.49
CA ILE A 153 5.73 0.26 24.33
C ILE A 153 5.26 1.54 25.04
N LYS A 154 3.99 1.62 25.46
CA LYS A 154 3.46 2.78 26.20
C LYS A 154 3.59 2.65 27.71
N ASP A 155 3.77 1.43 28.21
CA ASP A 155 3.90 1.13 29.63
C ASP A 155 5.36 0.77 29.97
N PRO A 156 6.14 1.68 30.59
CA PRO A 156 7.52 1.41 30.98
C PRO A 156 7.69 0.24 31.96
N GLU A 157 6.62 -0.16 32.67
CA GLU A 157 6.63 -1.29 33.60
C GLU A 157 6.24 -2.62 32.92
N HIS A 158 5.86 -2.59 31.63
CA HIS A 158 5.52 -3.80 30.90
C HIS A 158 6.77 -4.68 30.75
N PRO A 159 6.68 -6.00 31.03
CA PRO A 159 7.85 -6.90 30.99
C PRO A 159 8.61 -6.90 29.66
N GLU A 160 7.92 -6.61 28.56
CA GLU A 160 8.48 -6.59 27.20
C GLU A 160 8.84 -5.18 26.69
N HIS A 161 8.63 -4.12 27.49
CA HIS A 161 8.80 -2.72 27.06
C HIS A 161 10.16 -2.45 26.40
N GLU A 162 11.23 -2.70 27.14
CA GLU A 162 12.61 -2.45 26.69
C GLU A 162 12.98 -3.30 25.47
N SER A 163 12.60 -4.59 25.47
CA SER A 163 12.90 -5.49 24.35
C SER A 163 12.18 -5.07 23.06
N LEU A 164 10.93 -4.60 23.16
CA LEU A 164 10.16 -4.19 21.99
C LEU A 164 10.60 -2.82 21.46
N LEU A 165 11.02 -1.91 22.35
CA LEU A 165 11.65 -0.66 21.94
C LEU A 165 13.00 -0.91 21.25
N GLU A 166 13.85 -1.78 21.80
CA GLU A 166 15.12 -2.15 21.14
C GLU A 166 14.85 -2.75 19.75
N TRP A 167 13.88 -3.67 19.66
CA TRP A 167 13.53 -4.33 18.42
C TRP A 167 13.06 -3.35 17.33
N VAL A 168 12.22 -2.37 17.67
CA VAL A 168 11.72 -1.37 16.71
C VAL A 168 12.74 -0.25 16.41
N GLY A 169 13.99 -0.38 16.89
CA GLY A 169 15.06 0.59 16.60
C GLY A 169 15.21 1.71 17.63
N GLY A 170 14.63 1.52 18.83
CA GLY A 170 14.80 2.36 20.01
C GLY A 170 13.61 3.28 20.31
N SER A 171 12.81 3.66 19.32
CA SER A 171 11.64 4.51 19.52
C SER A 171 10.60 4.32 18.42
N PHE A 172 9.33 4.43 18.77
CA PHE A 172 8.22 4.35 17.82
C PHE A 172 7.10 5.33 18.17
N ASP A 173 6.83 6.30 17.30
CA ASP A 173 5.67 7.20 17.44
C ASP A 173 4.51 6.67 16.59
N SER A 174 3.50 6.08 17.24
CA SER A 174 2.34 5.55 16.54
C SER A 174 1.48 6.61 15.85
N GLU A 175 1.64 7.89 16.18
CA GLU A 175 0.83 8.98 15.62
C GLU A 175 1.48 9.71 14.45
N ASP A 176 2.81 9.59 14.30
CA ASP A 176 3.52 10.12 13.13
C ASP A 176 3.49 9.12 11.98
N ALA A 177 3.19 9.62 10.77
CA ALA A 177 3.16 8.81 9.56
C ALA A 177 4.32 9.13 8.62
N GLU A 178 5.21 10.05 9.00
CA GLU A 178 6.43 10.39 8.25
C GLU A 178 6.14 10.69 6.77
N LEU A 179 5.18 11.60 6.54
CA LEU A 179 4.63 11.91 5.20
C LEU A 179 5.71 12.30 4.18
N ASP A 180 6.75 13.01 4.62
CA ASP A 180 7.85 13.41 3.74
C ASP A 180 8.68 12.19 3.32
N GLU A 181 8.96 11.25 4.22
CA GLU A 181 9.68 10.02 3.93
C GLU A 181 8.90 9.11 2.99
N ILE A 182 7.59 8.97 3.20
CA ILE A 182 6.69 8.29 2.26
C ILE A 182 6.87 8.88 0.86
N ASN A 183 6.85 10.21 0.72
CA ASN A 183 7.00 10.84 -0.59
C ASN A 183 8.41 10.72 -1.18
N LEU A 184 9.45 10.58 -0.35
CA LEU A 184 10.80 10.27 -0.84
C LEU A 184 10.85 8.87 -1.44
N LEU A 185 10.28 7.87 -0.76
CA LEU A 185 10.20 6.50 -1.24
C LEU A 185 9.32 6.38 -2.49
N LEU A 186 8.16 7.03 -2.52
CA LEU A 186 7.26 6.99 -3.69
C LEU A 186 7.93 7.49 -4.99
N LYS A 187 8.90 8.39 -4.90
CA LYS A 187 9.66 8.90 -6.06
C LYS A 187 10.66 7.90 -6.63
N THR A 188 11.00 6.85 -5.90
CA THR A 188 11.94 5.82 -6.37
C THR A 188 11.24 4.73 -7.19
N ILE A 189 9.91 4.68 -7.15
CA ILE A 189 9.12 3.71 -7.92
C ILE A 189 9.25 4.03 -9.41
N PRO A 190 9.78 3.11 -10.24
CA PRO A 190 9.83 3.29 -11.68
C PRO A 190 8.42 3.20 -12.29
N HIS A 191 8.23 3.81 -13.46
CA HIS A 191 6.94 3.75 -14.15
C HIS A 191 6.53 2.31 -14.55
N ASP A 192 7.52 1.49 -14.91
CA ASP A 192 7.35 0.07 -15.18
C ASP A 192 7.97 -0.72 -14.03
N THR A 193 7.14 -1.49 -13.34
CA THR A 193 7.53 -2.26 -12.15
C THR A 193 7.69 -3.75 -12.42
N ALA A 194 7.64 -4.19 -13.69
CA ALA A 194 7.68 -5.62 -14.02
C ALA A 194 8.94 -6.33 -13.52
N GLU A 195 10.09 -5.64 -13.50
CA GLU A 195 11.36 -6.15 -12.96
C GLU A 195 11.80 -5.41 -11.68
N PHE A 196 10.93 -4.56 -11.11
CA PHE A 196 11.27 -3.80 -9.91
C PHE A 196 11.17 -4.72 -8.68
N ASN A 197 12.26 -4.82 -7.94
CA ASN A 197 12.39 -5.71 -6.79
C ASN A 197 12.38 -4.97 -5.44
N GLY A 198 12.04 -3.67 -5.43
CA GLY A 198 11.96 -2.86 -4.21
C GLY A 198 13.29 -2.38 -3.65
N TYR A 199 14.43 -2.85 -4.17
CA TYR A 199 15.75 -2.33 -3.76
C TYR A 199 16.00 -0.98 -4.42
N ILE A 200 16.15 0.04 -3.57
CA ILE A 200 16.62 1.36 -3.97
C ILE A 200 18.16 1.26 -4.05
N PRO A 201 18.80 1.52 -5.20
CA PRO A 201 20.26 1.44 -5.34
C PRO A 201 21.00 2.49 -4.51
#